data_AF-A0A2Z6RYD9-F1
#
_entry.id   AF-A0A2Z6RYD9-F1
#
_cell.length_a   1.000
_cell.length_b   1.000
_cell.length_c   1.000
_cell.angle_alpha   90.00
_cell.angle_beta   90.00
_cell.angle_gamma   90.00
#
_symmetry.space_group_name_H-M   'P 1'
#
loop_
_entity.id
_entity.type
_entity.pdbx_description
1 polymer ?
#
loop_
_entity_poly.entity_id
_entity_poly.type
_entity_poly.pdbx_seq_one_letter_code
_entity_poly.pdbx_strand_id
1 'polypeptide(L)'
;MDKGYMWKLSSGRIVEEELFKLGNDLEFEHAIHSFILDVEDEIIMGHFTEKELEEIEGTTIPEVPDFSDEIDDFLGNFFGKTNLNEIRQIIKESMFGIDYNREKHHDVDYICLALYSLVREIENGNLKNANLENWYNCHIWNIIFDQVFGDVQAVTVVRGESTSVSTATRKNKKLKGNQGNVGKLDVEGIGYSEL
;
A
#
# COMPACT_ATOMS: atom_id res chain seq x y z
N MET A 1 5.61 -1.21 22.62
CA MET A 1 6.77 -1.60 21.78
C MET A 1 7.94 -1.83 22.73
N ASP A 2 8.80 -2.82 22.47
CA ASP A 2 9.93 -3.13 23.36
C ASP A 2 11.03 -2.07 23.19
N LYS A 3 11.49 -1.47 24.30
CA LYS A 3 12.48 -0.39 24.29
C LYS A 3 13.83 -0.80 23.71
N GLY A 4 14.13 -2.11 23.69
CA GLY A 4 15.37 -2.63 23.10
C GLY A 4 15.46 -2.43 21.59
N TYR A 5 14.34 -2.20 20.90
CA TYR A 5 14.27 -2.01 19.45
C TYR A 5 13.95 -0.56 19.05
N MET A 6 13.73 0.33 20.01
CA MET A 6 13.41 1.72 19.74
C MET A 6 14.66 2.52 19.40
N TRP A 7 14.49 3.56 18.58
CA TRP A 7 15.59 4.41 18.18
C TRP A 7 16.00 5.35 19.32
N LYS A 8 17.18 5.07 19.88
CA LYS A 8 17.80 5.88 20.92
C LYS A 8 18.84 6.85 20.33
N LEU A 9 18.64 8.13 20.56
CA LEU A 9 19.57 9.20 20.18
C LEU A 9 20.77 9.26 21.14
N SER A 10 21.83 9.90 20.69
CA SER A 10 23.05 10.13 21.47
C SER A 10 22.80 11.00 22.72
N SER A 11 21.75 11.82 22.71
CA SER A 11 21.26 12.56 23.88
C SER A 11 20.66 11.67 24.98
N GLY A 12 20.35 10.40 24.64
CA GLY A 12 19.68 9.45 25.50
C GLY A 12 18.15 9.45 25.39
N ARG A 13 17.56 10.39 24.64
CA ARG A 13 16.13 10.38 24.31
C ARG A 13 15.81 9.23 23.35
N ILE A 14 14.55 8.80 23.37
CA ILE A 14 14.04 7.72 22.51
C ILE A 14 13.00 8.33 21.57
N VAL A 15 13.25 8.27 20.26
CA VAL A 15 12.47 8.97 19.24
C VAL A 15 10.99 8.62 19.31
N GLU A 16 10.65 7.33 19.38
CA GLU A 16 9.26 6.87 19.42
C GLU A 16 8.53 7.31 20.69
N GLU A 17 9.23 7.40 21.83
CA GLU A 17 8.61 7.92 23.06
C GLU A 17 8.33 9.42 22.95
N GLU A 18 9.23 10.16 22.30
CA GLU A 18 9.08 11.59 22.06
C GLU A 18 7.96 11.89 21.06
N LEU A 19 7.89 11.14 19.95
CA LEU A 19 6.78 11.21 18.99
C LEU A 19 5.44 10.84 19.65
N PHE A 20 5.41 9.79 20.49
CA PHE A 20 4.18 9.41 21.19
C PHE A 20 3.69 10.50 22.14
N LYS A 21 4.58 11.14 22.90
CA LYS A 21 4.22 12.28 23.77
C LYS A 21 3.69 13.44 22.94
N LEU A 22 4.42 13.82 21.90
CA LEU A 22 4.08 14.93 21.03
C LEU A 22 2.72 14.72 20.37
N GLY A 23 2.45 13.52 19.84
CA GLY A 23 1.16 13.17 19.24
C GLY A 23 -0.02 13.25 20.22
N ASN A 24 0.15 12.80 21.47
CA ASN A 24 -0.93 12.89 22.47
C ASN A 24 -1.37 14.33 22.77
N ASP A 25 -0.48 15.31 22.55
CA ASP A 25 -0.77 16.73 22.80
C ASP A 25 -1.42 17.42 21.57
N LEU A 26 -1.50 16.74 20.41
CA LEU A 26 -2.10 17.29 19.19
C LEU A 26 -3.62 17.07 19.16
N GLU A 27 -4.36 18.13 18.84
CA GLU A 27 -5.83 18.08 18.73
C GLU A 27 -6.33 17.37 17.46
N PHE A 28 -5.49 17.32 16.42
CA PHE A 28 -5.83 16.80 15.09
C PHE A 28 -4.83 15.75 14.64
N GLU A 29 -5.27 14.89 13.72
CA GLU A 29 -4.41 13.86 13.15
C GLU A 29 -3.18 14.47 12.44
N HIS A 30 -2.00 13.97 12.79
CA HIS A 30 -0.71 14.34 12.24
C HIS A 30 0.11 13.09 11.91
N ALA A 31 1.11 13.22 11.04
CA ALA A 31 2.00 12.12 10.63
C ALA A 31 2.67 11.40 11.84
N ILE A 32 2.89 12.16 12.92
CA ILE A 32 3.42 11.70 14.21
C ILE A 32 2.59 10.57 14.82
N HIS A 33 1.26 10.56 14.64
CA HIS A 33 0.39 9.48 15.16
C HIS A 33 0.66 8.12 14.50
N SER A 34 1.24 8.14 13.30
CA SER A 34 1.68 6.97 12.57
C SER A 34 3.17 6.69 12.73
N PHE A 35 3.84 7.37 13.68
CA PHE A 35 5.30 7.32 13.89
C PHE A 35 6.10 7.70 12.64
N ILE A 36 5.53 8.55 11.78
CA ILE A 36 6.25 9.13 10.64
C ILE A 36 7.01 10.35 11.15
N LEU A 37 8.32 10.33 10.97
CA LEU A 37 9.24 11.39 11.37
C LEU A 37 9.68 12.16 10.13
N ASP A 38 9.30 13.42 10.06
CA ASP A 38 9.74 14.36 9.03
C ASP A 38 10.54 15.47 9.73
N VAL A 39 11.84 15.58 9.41
CA VAL A 39 12.73 16.57 10.04
C VAL A 39 12.49 17.98 9.53
N GLU A 40 11.75 18.14 8.43
CA GLU A 40 11.35 19.44 7.88
C GLU A 40 10.00 19.93 8.45
N ASP A 41 9.30 19.09 9.22
CA ASP A 41 8.04 19.46 9.87
C ASP A 41 8.26 20.43 11.04
N GLU A 42 7.46 21.51 11.10
CA GLU A 42 7.62 22.58 12.09
C GLU A 42 7.45 22.08 13.54
N ILE A 43 6.57 21.10 13.77
CA ILE A 43 6.32 20.55 15.10
C ILE A 43 7.52 19.69 15.53
N ILE A 44 8.07 18.89 14.62
CA ILE A 44 9.28 18.10 14.85
C ILE A 44 10.49 18.99 15.10
N MET A 45 10.72 20.00 14.25
CA MET A 45 11.82 20.96 14.40
C MET A 45 11.77 21.69 15.75
N GLY A 46 10.56 22.00 16.25
CA GLY A 46 10.38 22.63 17.56
C GLY A 46 10.59 21.70 18.76
N HIS A 47 10.47 20.38 18.57
CA HIS A 47 10.51 19.38 19.66
C HIS A 47 11.90 18.76 19.89
N PHE A 48 12.69 18.64 18.83
CA PHE A 48 14.05 18.11 18.88
C PHE A 48 15.08 19.24 18.84
N THR A 49 16.25 18.99 19.43
CA THR A 49 17.36 19.94 19.33
C THR A 49 18.03 19.86 17.95
N GLU A 50 18.69 20.93 17.51
CA GLU A 50 19.42 20.95 16.22
C GLU A 50 20.37 19.75 16.05
N LYS A 51 21.12 19.40 17.11
CA LYS A 51 22.00 18.22 17.11
C LYS A 51 21.27 16.89 16.98
N GLU A 52 20.08 16.78 17.56
CA GLU A 52 19.25 15.59 17.44
C GLU A 52 18.67 15.47 16.03
N LEU A 53 18.25 16.59 15.43
CA LEU A 53 17.79 16.63 14.05
C LEU A 53 18.91 16.26 13.08
N GLU A 54 20.12 16.79 13.28
CA GLU A 54 21.32 16.39 12.50
C GLU A 54 21.62 14.89 12.64
N GLU A 55 21.50 14.31 13.85
CA GLU A 55 21.67 12.87 14.08
C GLU A 55 20.59 12.04 13.38
N ILE A 56 19.34 12.51 13.43
CA ILE A 56 18.20 11.87 12.78
C ILE A 56 18.38 11.88 11.26
N GLU A 57 18.66 13.05 10.67
CA GLU A 57 18.84 13.24 9.24
C GLU A 57 20.07 12.48 8.71
N GLY A 58 21.15 12.44 9.49
CA GLY A 58 22.38 11.74 9.14
C GLY A 58 22.32 10.21 9.30
N THR A 59 21.19 9.65 9.77
CA THR A 59 21.06 8.21 9.97
C THR A 59 20.97 7.49 8.63
N THR A 60 21.77 6.42 8.50
CA THR A 60 21.76 5.59 7.29
C THR A 60 20.43 4.85 7.18
N ILE A 61 19.58 5.33 6.28
CA ILE A 61 18.37 4.64 5.85
C ILE A 61 18.80 3.50 4.91
N PRO A 62 18.15 2.32 4.94
CA PRO A 62 18.38 1.30 3.93
C PRO A 62 18.28 1.92 2.54
N GLU A 63 19.27 1.64 1.68
CA GLU A 63 19.20 2.08 0.29
C GLU A 63 17.91 1.53 -0.34
N VAL A 64 17.08 2.44 -0.83
CA VAL A 64 15.93 2.07 -1.64
C VAL A 64 16.51 1.66 -2.99
N PRO A 65 16.24 0.43 -3.48
CA PRO A 65 16.70 0.03 -4.79
C PRO A 65 16.12 0.96 -5.86
N ASP A 66 16.98 1.48 -6.73
CA ASP A 66 16.53 2.18 -7.93
C ASP A 66 15.84 1.20 -8.89
N PHE A 67 15.01 1.74 -9.78
CA PHE A 67 14.48 0.95 -10.88
C PHE A 67 15.61 0.51 -11.81
N SER A 68 15.39 -0.58 -12.54
CA SER A 68 16.31 -0.93 -13.63
C SER A 68 16.18 0.08 -14.76
N ASP A 69 17.27 0.31 -15.50
CA ASP A 69 17.29 1.20 -16.68
C ASP A 69 16.15 0.85 -17.67
N GLU A 70 15.83 -0.44 -17.80
CA GLU A 70 14.74 -0.93 -18.65
C GLU A 70 13.36 -0.42 -18.21
N ILE A 71 13.09 -0.41 -16.91
CA ILE A 71 11.83 0.09 -16.35
C ILE A 71 11.77 1.62 -16.42
N ASP A 72 12.87 2.31 -16.16
CA ASP A 72 12.94 3.76 -16.29
C ASP A 72 12.72 4.21 -17.75
N ASP A 73 13.38 3.56 -18.71
CA ASP A 73 13.15 3.80 -20.14
C ASP A 73 11.70 3.52 -20.53
N PHE A 74 11.12 2.44 -19.98
CA PHE A 74 9.73 2.10 -20.23
C PHE A 74 8.76 3.16 -19.70
N LEU A 75 8.91 3.58 -18.44
CA LEU A 75 8.12 4.65 -17.81
C LEU A 75 8.30 5.99 -18.53
N GLY A 76 9.51 6.25 -19.06
CA GLY A 76 9.84 7.41 -19.87
C GLY A 76 8.94 7.58 -21.10
N ASN A 77 8.43 6.49 -21.68
CA ASN A 77 7.50 6.54 -22.82
C ASN A 77 6.17 7.24 -22.49
N PHE A 78 5.77 7.24 -21.22
CA PHE A 78 4.55 7.87 -20.74
C PHE A 78 4.76 9.34 -20.31
N PHE A 79 6.01 9.76 -20.11
CA PHE A 79 6.31 11.09 -19.58
C PHE A 79 5.80 12.20 -20.50
N GLY A 80 5.07 13.17 -19.93
CA GLY A 80 4.48 14.29 -20.67
C GLY A 80 3.28 13.95 -21.56
N LYS A 81 2.81 12.69 -21.58
CA LYS A 81 1.63 12.28 -22.35
C LYS A 81 0.34 12.66 -21.63
N THR A 82 -0.49 13.46 -22.30
CA THR A 82 -1.82 13.86 -21.80
C THR A 82 -2.97 13.26 -22.61
N ASN A 83 -2.68 12.66 -23.76
CA ASN A 83 -3.65 12.00 -24.61
C ASN A 83 -3.80 10.53 -24.22
N LEU A 84 -4.99 10.15 -23.73
CA LEU A 84 -5.28 8.79 -23.28
C LEU A 84 -5.16 7.76 -24.40
N ASN A 85 -5.44 8.11 -25.66
CA ASN A 85 -5.28 7.19 -26.79
C ASN A 85 -3.81 6.88 -27.07
N GLU A 86 -2.89 7.83 -26.86
CA GLU A 86 -1.46 7.59 -26.99
C GLU A 86 -0.98 6.63 -25.88
N ILE A 87 -1.42 6.83 -24.65
CA ILE A 87 -1.12 5.94 -23.52
C ILE A 87 -1.64 4.52 -23.80
N ARG A 88 -2.87 4.39 -24.32
CA ARG A 88 -3.44 3.08 -24.71
C ARG A 88 -2.63 2.39 -25.81
N GLN A 89 -2.12 3.16 -26.76
CA GLN A 89 -1.30 2.62 -27.84
C GLN A 89 0.02 2.06 -27.30
N ILE A 90 0.71 2.81 -26.41
CA ILE A 90 1.94 2.34 -25.76
C ILE A 90 1.67 1.04 -24.98
N ILE A 91 0.64 1.01 -24.13
CA ILE A 91 0.26 -0.19 -23.36
C ILE A 91 0.05 -1.39 -24.30
N LYS A 92 -0.67 -1.18 -25.42
CA LYS A 92 -0.94 -2.25 -26.39
C LYS A 92 0.33 -2.77 -27.04
N GLU A 93 1.27 -1.89 -27.38
CA GLU A 93 2.55 -2.26 -28.00
C GLU A 93 3.48 -2.98 -27.03
N SER A 94 3.31 -2.76 -25.73
CA SER A 94 4.10 -3.38 -24.65
C SER A 94 3.53 -4.69 -24.10
N MET A 95 2.38 -5.16 -24.61
CA MET A 95 1.80 -6.44 -24.19
C MET A 95 2.54 -7.63 -24.83
N PHE A 96 2.98 -8.56 -23.98
CA PHE A 96 3.74 -9.75 -24.42
C PHE A 96 2.88 -10.88 -24.97
N GLY A 97 1.60 -10.97 -24.57
CA GLY A 97 0.69 -12.02 -25.03
C GLY A 97 1.23 -13.43 -24.77
N ILE A 98 1.37 -14.23 -25.83
CA ILE A 98 1.88 -15.61 -25.73
C ILE A 98 3.37 -15.70 -25.37
N ASP A 99 4.12 -14.62 -25.58
CA ASP A 99 5.56 -14.55 -25.32
C ASP A 99 5.86 -14.05 -23.89
N TYR A 100 4.84 -13.98 -23.03
CA TYR A 100 4.99 -13.56 -21.65
C TYR A 100 5.88 -14.52 -20.84
N ASN A 101 6.89 -13.95 -20.17
CA ASN A 101 7.75 -14.65 -19.23
C ASN A 101 7.66 -13.94 -17.87
N ARG A 102 7.16 -14.64 -16.85
CA ARG A 102 6.94 -14.07 -15.52
C ARG A 102 8.20 -13.45 -14.90
N GLU A 103 9.36 -14.09 -15.03
CA GLU A 103 10.59 -13.61 -14.38
C GLU A 103 11.17 -12.37 -15.04
N LYS A 104 10.84 -12.11 -16.31
CA LYS A 104 11.40 -11.01 -17.09
C LYS A 104 10.42 -9.86 -17.30
N HIS A 105 9.15 -10.19 -17.46
CA HIS A 105 8.14 -9.28 -17.99
C HIS A 105 7.12 -8.83 -16.93
N HIS A 106 7.22 -9.34 -15.70
CA HIS A 106 6.25 -9.04 -14.64
C HIS A 106 6.08 -7.54 -14.41
N ASP A 107 7.17 -6.80 -14.24
CA ASP A 107 7.09 -5.38 -13.87
C ASP A 107 6.47 -4.53 -14.99
N VAL A 108 6.85 -4.78 -16.25
CA VAL A 108 6.26 -4.09 -17.41
C VAL A 108 4.78 -4.46 -17.56
N ASP A 109 4.42 -5.73 -17.39
CA ASP A 109 3.02 -6.19 -17.45
C ASP A 109 2.17 -5.57 -16.32
N TYR A 110 2.72 -5.51 -15.11
CA TYR A 110 2.11 -4.84 -13.96
C TYR A 110 1.90 -3.33 -14.21
N ILE A 111 2.93 -2.62 -14.70
CA ILE A 111 2.82 -1.19 -15.04
C ILE A 111 1.72 -0.99 -16.09
N CYS A 112 1.68 -1.85 -17.12
CA CYS A 112 0.63 -1.83 -18.14
C CYS A 112 -0.76 -2.02 -17.54
N LEU A 113 -0.93 -2.97 -16.63
CA LEU A 113 -2.19 -3.22 -15.93
C LEU A 113 -2.63 -2.01 -15.09
N ALA A 114 -1.72 -1.43 -14.31
CA ALA A 114 -1.98 -0.27 -13.46
C ALA A 114 -2.40 0.94 -14.28
N LEU A 115 -1.63 1.27 -15.33
CA LEU A 115 -1.95 2.38 -16.23
C LEU A 115 -3.25 2.14 -17.00
N TYR A 116 -3.47 0.92 -17.50
CA TYR A 116 -4.70 0.59 -18.22
C TYR A 116 -5.95 0.80 -17.35
N SER A 117 -5.89 0.39 -16.08
CA SER A 117 -6.99 0.62 -15.14
C SER A 117 -7.22 2.10 -14.88
N LEU A 118 -6.15 2.87 -14.61
CA LEU A 118 -6.25 4.31 -14.39
C LEU A 118 -6.84 5.05 -15.59
N VAL A 119 -6.41 4.71 -16.81
CA VAL A 119 -6.96 5.30 -18.04
C VAL A 119 -8.47 5.06 -18.13
N ARG A 120 -8.95 3.84 -17.82
CA ARG A 120 -10.38 3.55 -17.80
C ARG A 120 -11.13 4.39 -16.77
N GLU A 121 -10.58 4.55 -15.57
CA GLU A 121 -11.23 5.36 -14.53
C GLU A 121 -11.28 6.86 -14.87
N ILE A 122 -10.26 7.38 -15.57
CA ILE A 122 -10.25 8.74 -16.10
C ILE A 122 -11.33 8.91 -17.17
N GLU A 123 -11.42 8.00 -18.14
CA GLU A 123 -12.41 8.05 -19.23
C GLU A 123 -13.85 7.94 -18.72
N ASN A 124 -14.09 7.09 -17.71
CA ASN A 124 -15.39 6.96 -17.07
C ASN A 124 -15.78 8.22 -16.28
N GLY A 125 -14.82 9.11 -15.99
CA GLY A 125 -15.04 10.32 -15.20
C GLY A 125 -15.23 10.06 -13.70
N ASN A 126 -15.05 8.83 -13.23
CA ASN A 126 -15.32 8.42 -11.85
C ASN A 126 -14.42 9.14 -10.85
N LEU A 127 -13.19 9.47 -11.24
CA LEU A 127 -12.21 10.17 -10.38
C LEU A 127 -12.64 11.59 -9.98
N LYS A 128 -13.61 12.18 -10.68
CA LYS A 128 -14.11 13.54 -10.38
C LYS A 128 -15.21 13.55 -9.32
N ASN A 129 -15.71 12.38 -8.93
CA ASN A 129 -16.78 12.25 -7.96
C ASN A 129 -16.23 12.26 -6.53
N ALA A 130 -17.07 12.68 -5.58
CA ALA A 130 -16.80 12.49 -4.15
C ALA A 130 -16.99 11.02 -3.77
N ASN A 131 -16.04 10.17 -4.15
CA ASN A 131 -16.08 8.74 -3.85
C ASN A 131 -15.69 8.48 -2.39
N LEU A 132 -16.27 7.43 -1.81
CA LEU A 132 -15.83 6.94 -0.50
C LEU A 132 -14.44 6.29 -0.62
N GLU A 133 -13.67 6.28 0.46
CA GLU A 133 -12.33 5.67 0.50
C GLU A 133 -12.31 4.23 -0.05
N ASN A 134 -13.34 3.43 0.28
CA ASN A 134 -13.44 2.06 -0.19
C ASN A 134 -13.49 1.94 -1.73
N TRP A 135 -14.01 2.94 -2.42
CA TRP A 135 -13.98 2.98 -3.87
C TRP A 135 -12.55 3.12 -4.38
N TYR A 136 -11.75 4.02 -3.82
CA TYR A 136 -10.33 4.16 -4.17
C TYR A 136 -9.55 2.90 -3.84
N ASN A 137 -9.85 2.26 -2.70
CA ASN A 137 -9.27 0.98 -2.32
C ASN A 137 -9.51 -0.09 -3.41
N CYS A 138 -10.73 -0.20 -3.94
CA CYS A 138 -11.05 -1.19 -4.97
C CYS A 138 -10.55 -0.81 -6.37
N HIS A 139 -10.67 0.45 -6.77
CA HIS A 139 -10.47 0.87 -8.17
C HIS A 139 -9.05 1.34 -8.48
N ILE A 140 -8.33 1.88 -7.50
CA ILE A 140 -6.98 2.41 -7.68
C ILE A 140 -5.99 1.58 -6.90
N TRP A 141 -6.14 1.56 -5.58
CA TRP A 141 -5.11 1.02 -4.72
C TRP A 141 -4.96 -0.48 -4.87
N ASN A 142 -6.05 -1.24 -5.06
CA ASN A 142 -5.96 -2.69 -5.19
C ASN A 142 -5.02 -3.09 -6.31
N ILE A 143 -5.08 -2.38 -7.43
CA ILE A 143 -4.22 -2.68 -8.58
C ILE A 143 -2.79 -2.26 -8.28
N ILE A 144 -2.57 -1.07 -7.74
CA ILE A 144 -1.22 -0.54 -7.48
C ILE A 144 -0.48 -1.32 -6.38
N PHE A 145 -1.12 -1.59 -5.25
CA PHE A 145 -0.43 -2.17 -4.08
C PHE A 145 -0.65 -3.67 -3.90
N ASP A 146 -1.78 -4.22 -4.33
CA ASP A 146 -2.03 -5.66 -4.07
C ASP A 146 -1.44 -6.52 -5.18
N GLN A 147 -1.32 -5.99 -6.41
CA GLN A 147 -0.80 -6.74 -7.55
C GLN A 147 0.72 -6.62 -7.70
N VAL A 148 1.34 -5.55 -7.19
CA VAL A 148 2.79 -5.31 -7.36
C VAL A 148 3.66 -6.40 -6.73
N PHE A 149 3.19 -7.03 -5.65
CA PHE A 149 3.90 -8.12 -4.97
C PHE A 149 3.51 -9.51 -5.51
N GLY A 150 2.82 -9.59 -6.65
CA GLY A 150 2.30 -10.84 -7.20
C GLY A 150 3.38 -11.86 -7.60
N ASP A 151 4.60 -11.41 -7.85
CA ASP A 151 5.78 -12.24 -8.14
C ASP A 151 6.56 -12.65 -6.89
N VAL A 152 6.37 -11.97 -5.76
CA VAL A 152 7.08 -12.24 -4.50
C VAL A 152 6.38 -13.34 -3.70
N GLN A 153 6.84 -14.58 -3.83
CA GLN A 153 6.23 -15.76 -3.18
C GLN A 153 6.13 -15.70 -1.65
N ALA A 154 7.00 -14.94 -1.00
CA ALA A 154 7.05 -14.82 0.47
C ALA A 154 6.11 -13.73 1.02
N VAL A 155 5.48 -12.93 0.16
CA VAL A 155 4.64 -11.80 0.55
C VAL A 155 3.18 -12.12 0.23
N THR A 156 2.30 -11.90 1.20
CA THR A 156 0.85 -11.93 0.99
C THR A 156 0.31 -10.57 1.42
N VAL A 157 -0.29 -9.86 0.47
CA VAL A 157 -0.94 -8.58 0.76
C VAL A 157 -2.32 -8.86 1.34
N VAL A 158 -2.55 -8.42 2.58
CA VAL A 158 -3.84 -8.56 3.27
C VAL A 158 -4.37 -7.15 3.52
N ARG A 159 -5.56 -6.87 2.98
CA ARG A 159 -6.26 -5.60 3.21
C ARG A 159 -7.29 -5.68 4.31
N GLY A 160 -7.37 -4.58 5.03
CA GLY A 160 -8.36 -4.36 6.08
C GLY A 160 -7.94 -4.92 7.43
N GLU A 161 -8.53 -4.37 8.48
CA GLU A 161 -8.39 -4.91 9.81
C GLU A 161 -9.08 -6.27 9.87
N SER A 162 -8.31 -7.33 10.13
CA SER A 162 -8.88 -8.56 10.64
C SER A 162 -9.62 -8.21 11.93
N THR A 163 -10.94 -8.39 11.95
CA THR A 163 -11.72 -8.19 13.17
C THR A 163 -11.04 -8.97 14.29
N SER A 164 -10.65 -8.31 15.39
CA SER A 164 -9.98 -9.01 16.49
C SER A 164 -10.78 -10.25 16.88
N VAL A 165 -10.11 -11.35 17.24
CA VAL A 165 -10.77 -12.61 17.63
C VAL A 165 -11.86 -12.34 18.68
N SER A 166 -11.62 -11.38 19.58
CA SER A 166 -12.57 -10.87 20.56
C SER A 166 -13.84 -10.25 19.94
N THR A 167 -13.70 -9.38 18.95
CA THR A 167 -14.84 -8.74 18.26
C THR A 167 -15.59 -9.72 17.37
N ALA A 168 -14.88 -10.61 16.67
CA ALA A 168 -15.46 -11.68 15.86
C ALA A 168 -16.26 -12.65 16.75
N THR A 169 -15.67 -13.08 17.86
CA THR A 169 -16.33 -13.93 18.86
C THR A 169 -17.54 -13.24 19.47
N ARG A 170 -17.46 -11.94 19.81
CA ARG A 170 -18.61 -11.18 20.35
C ARG A 170 -19.76 -11.08 19.35
N LYS A 171 -19.48 -10.78 18.08
CA LYS A 171 -20.49 -10.71 17.01
C LYS A 171 -21.09 -12.10 16.73
N ASN A 172 -20.28 -13.15 16.71
CA ASN A 172 -20.73 -14.53 16.49
C ASN A 172 -21.43 -15.16 17.71
N LYS A 173 -21.21 -14.65 18.92
CA LYS A 173 -21.95 -15.06 20.12
C LYS A 173 -23.44 -14.68 20.03
N LYS A 174 -23.77 -13.56 19.36
CA LYS A 174 -25.16 -13.14 19.13
C LYS A 174 -25.87 -14.01 18.08
N LEU A 175 -25.13 -14.60 17.13
CA LEU A 175 -25.69 -15.50 16.11
C LEU A 175 -26.03 -16.89 16.66
N LYS A 176 -25.39 -17.33 17.75
CA LYS A 176 -25.76 -18.58 18.45
C LYS A 176 -27.14 -18.54 19.15
N GLY A 177 -27.79 -17.37 19.20
CA GLY A 177 -29.13 -17.20 19.77
C GLY A 177 -30.31 -17.45 18.81
N ASN A 178 -30.05 -17.57 17.50
CA ASN A 178 -31.08 -17.83 16.49
C ASN A 178 -30.68 -19.02 15.60
N GLN A 179 -30.45 -20.18 16.21
CA GLN A 179 -30.52 -21.45 15.48
C GLN A 179 -31.99 -21.78 15.18
N GLY A 180 -32.54 -21.05 14.22
CA GLY A 180 -33.79 -21.35 13.54
C GLY A 180 -33.58 -21.09 12.05
N ASN A 181 -33.20 -22.15 11.33
CA ASN A 181 -33.23 -22.26 9.87
C ASN A 181 -32.45 -21.24 9.03
N VAL A 182 -31.14 -21.46 8.81
CA VAL A 182 -30.50 -21.13 7.52
C VAL A 182 -29.56 -22.29 7.17
N GLY A 183 -29.75 -22.85 5.97
CA GLY A 183 -29.16 -24.09 5.52
C GLY A 183 -27.63 -24.10 5.52
N LYS A 184 -27.07 -25.27 5.84
CA LYS A 184 -25.68 -25.62 5.51
C LYS A 184 -25.52 -25.51 4.00
N LEU A 185 -24.63 -24.64 3.55
CA LEU A 185 -23.93 -24.83 2.29
C LEU A 185 -22.55 -25.35 2.66
N ASP A 186 -22.43 -26.68 2.62
CA ASP A 186 -21.15 -27.36 2.58
C ASP A 186 -20.46 -26.96 1.26
N VAL A 187 -19.29 -26.35 1.35
CA VAL A 187 -18.41 -26.16 0.18
C VAL A 187 -17.69 -27.49 0.00
N GLU A 188 -18.36 -28.43 -0.68
CA GLU A 188 -17.69 -29.61 -1.23
C GLU A 188 -16.75 -29.14 -2.34
N GLY A 189 -15.50 -29.63 -2.26
CA GLY A 189 -14.42 -29.27 -3.16
C GLY A 189 -14.75 -29.55 -4.61
N ILE A 190 -14.49 -28.57 -5.46
CA ILE A 190 -14.47 -28.77 -6.91
C ILE A 190 -13.14 -29.42 -7.22
N GLY A 191 -13.18 -30.74 -7.31
CA GLY A 191 -12.11 -31.58 -7.83
C GLY A 191 -11.87 -31.30 -9.32
N TYR A 192 -10.60 -31.45 -9.69
CA TYR A 192 -10.15 -31.58 -11.07
C TYR A 192 -10.95 -32.66 -11.82
N SER A 193 -11.34 -32.37 -13.05
CA SER A 193 -11.55 -33.40 -14.06
C SER A 193 -11.04 -32.90 -15.41
N GLU A 194 -10.04 -33.62 -15.90
CA GLU A 194 -9.56 -33.64 -17.28
C GLU A 194 -10.72 -33.73 -18.28
N LEU A 195 -10.60 -33.00 -19.37
CA LEU A 195 -10.88 -33.42 -20.76
C LEU A 195 -10.09 -32.50 -21.71
#